data_AF-A0A957HFE3-F1
#
_entry.id   AF-A0A957HFE3-F1
#
_cell.length_a   1.000
_cell.length_b   1.000
_cell.length_c   1.000
_cell.angle_alpha   90.00
_cell.angle_beta   90.00
_cell.angle_gamma   90.00
#
_symmetry.space_group_name_H-M   'P 1'
#
loop_
_entity.id
_entity.type
_entity.pdbx_description
1 polymer ?
#
loop_
_entity_poly.entity_id
_entity_poly.type
_entity_poly.pdbx_seq_one_letter_code
_entity_poly.pdbx_strand_id
1 'polypeptide(L)'
;MFTVTKYPHGTFCWADCASTDATSAKTFYENVMGWTSYDLPLGDGMFYTMFQKDGKTVAGFSQMQPQLQAQGTPSYWSNYVNVEDVDALVGKVKELGGTIIAEPMDVFEEGRMIVLQDPTGAMLSLWQAKNHIGSSLVNTPGSITWNELSTRDAAKAKEFYGSLLGWQFNVDDASGYTDITNQ
;
A
#
# COMPACT_ATOMS: atom_id res chain seq x y z
N MET A 1 -7.83 1.97 22.43
CA MET A 1 -7.88 1.87 20.96
C MET A 1 -6.84 2.83 20.41
N PHE A 2 -5.81 2.32 19.71
CA PHE A 2 -4.72 3.18 19.22
C PHE A 2 -5.21 3.91 17.96
N THR A 3 -5.03 5.23 17.94
CA THR A 3 -5.27 6.07 16.77
C THR A 3 -3.90 6.46 16.23
N VAL A 4 -3.64 6.18 14.97
CA VAL A 4 -2.38 6.58 14.32
C VAL A 4 -2.54 8.01 13.79
N THR A 5 -1.57 8.87 14.06
CA THR A 5 -1.57 10.27 13.60
C THR A 5 -0.39 10.60 12.70
N LYS A 6 0.59 9.69 12.59
CA LYS A 6 1.71 9.74 11.64
C LYS A 6 2.36 8.36 11.54
N TYR A 7 3.00 8.08 10.42
CA TYR A 7 3.84 6.90 10.22
C TYR A 7 5.32 7.29 10.12
N PRO A 8 6.24 6.52 10.74
CA PRO A 8 7.66 6.63 10.46
C PRO A 8 7.99 6.29 9.00
N HIS A 9 9.17 6.72 8.53
CA HIS A 9 9.76 6.18 7.31
C HIS A 9 9.82 4.64 7.38
N GLY A 10 9.57 3.95 6.27
CA GLY A 10 9.68 2.49 6.19
C GLY A 10 8.50 1.73 6.81
N THR A 11 7.48 2.39 7.34
CA THR A 11 6.30 1.69 7.91
C THR A 11 5.18 1.57 6.89
N PHE A 12 4.57 0.38 6.77
CA PHE A 12 3.32 0.21 6.02
C PHE A 12 2.23 1.11 6.60
N CYS A 13 1.71 2.02 5.77
CA CYS A 13 0.80 3.07 6.21
C CYS A 13 -0.58 2.96 5.59
N TRP A 14 -0.71 2.32 4.43
CA TRP A 14 -1.97 2.28 3.71
C TRP A 14 -2.13 1.02 2.87
N ALA A 15 -3.38 0.64 2.64
CA ALA A 15 -3.74 -0.32 1.62
C ALA A 15 -5.01 0.14 0.93
N ASP A 16 -5.07 -0.07 -0.38
CA ASP A 16 -6.29 0.15 -1.15
C ASP A 16 -6.55 -0.95 -2.16
N CYS A 17 -7.81 -1.08 -2.54
CA CYS A 17 -8.25 -2.07 -3.51
C CYS A 17 -8.74 -1.39 -4.78
N ALA A 18 -8.19 -1.83 -5.91
CA ALA A 18 -8.73 -1.52 -7.23
C ALA A 18 -9.58 -2.69 -7.69
N SER A 19 -10.89 -2.49 -7.82
CA SER A 19 -11.83 -3.54 -8.20
C SER A 19 -12.31 -3.41 -9.64
N THR A 20 -12.45 -4.54 -10.33
CA THR A 20 -13.12 -4.63 -11.63
C THR A 20 -14.65 -4.45 -11.50
N ASP A 21 -15.22 -4.73 -10.33
CA ASP A 21 -16.62 -4.49 -9.98
C ASP A 21 -16.72 -3.77 -8.64
N ALA A 22 -16.57 -2.44 -8.69
CA ALA A 22 -16.51 -1.61 -7.50
C ALA A 22 -17.76 -1.75 -6.61
N THR A 23 -18.94 -1.81 -7.23
CA THR A 23 -20.21 -1.85 -6.50
C THR A 23 -20.37 -3.13 -5.68
N SER A 24 -20.13 -4.28 -6.30
CA SER A 24 -20.25 -5.57 -5.62
C SER A 24 -19.16 -5.75 -4.56
N ALA A 25 -17.92 -5.37 -4.87
CA ALA A 25 -16.81 -5.51 -3.92
C ALA A 25 -16.94 -4.55 -2.73
N LYS A 26 -17.42 -3.31 -2.93
CA LYS A 26 -17.70 -2.37 -1.83
C LYS A 26 -18.73 -2.95 -0.86
N THR A 27 -19.85 -3.46 -1.39
CA THR A 27 -20.91 -4.11 -0.59
C THR A 27 -20.37 -5.32 0.18
N PHE A 28 -19.51 -6.12 -0.46
CA PHE A 28 -18.88 -7.27 0.20
C PHE A 28 -18.01 -6.84 1.40
N TYR A 29 -17.11 -5.87 1.22
CA TYR A 29 -16.22 -5.43 2.29
C TYR A 29 -16.96 -4.73 3.43
N GLU A 30 -17.98 -3.93 3.14
CA GLU A 30 -18.83 -3.32 4.17
C GLU A 30 -19.50 -4.38 5.06
N ASN A 31 -20.03 -5.45 4.45
CA ASN A 31 -20.69 -6.54 5.18
C ASN A 31 -19.71 -7.43 5.97
N VAL A 32 -18.58 -7.81 5.37
CA VAL A 32 -17.63 -8.74 5.98
C VAL A 32 -16.79 -8.07 7.06
N MET A 33 -16.38 -6.82 6.82
CA MET A 33 -15.46 -6.11 7.71
C MET A 33 -16.21 -5.22 8.73
N GLY A 34 -17.52 -5.03 8.54
CA GLY A 34 -18.30 -4.06 9.32
C GLY A 34 -17.81 -2.64 9.10
N TRP A 35 -17.47 -2.31 7.85
CA TRP A 35 -17.00 -1.00 7.45
C TRP A 35 -18.15 -0.10 7.02
N THR A 36 -17.99 1.19 7.27
CA THR A 36 -18.74 2.25 6.59
C THR A 36 -17.84 2.90 5.54
N SER A 37 -18.40 3.72 4.66
CA SER A 37 -17.61 4.37 3.62
C SER A 37 -18.11 5.76 3.27
N TYR A 38 -17.24 6.56 2.66
CA TYR A 38 -17.59 7.80 1.99
C TYR A 38 -16.74 7.97 0.73
N ASP A 39 -17.28 8.66 -0.26
CA ASP A 39 -16.64 8.79 -1.57
C ASP A 39 -16.04 10.19 -1.74
N LEU A 40 -14.79 10.23 -2.19
CA LEU A 40 -14.05 11.42 -2.57
C LEU A 40 -14.05 11.53 -4.10
N PRO A 41 -14.61 12.61 -4.68
CA PRO A 41 -14.61 12.79 -6.13
C PRO A 41 -13.18 12.97 -6.66
N LEU A 42 -12.80 12.20 -7.67
CA LEU A 42 -11.51 12.33 -8.37
C LEU A 42 -11.61 13.13 -9.68
N GLY A 43 -12.83 13.50 -10.09
CA GLY A 43 -13.13 14.06 -11.41
C GLY A 43 -13.69 13.00 -12.38
N ASP A 44 -14.30 13.45 -13.47
CA ASP A 44 -14.83 12.60 -14.55
C ASP A 44 -15.76 11.45 -14.10
N GLY A 45 -16.49 11.66 -13.01
CA GLY A 45 -17.40 10.65 -12.43
C GLY A 45 -16.68 9.50 -11.71
N MET A 46 -15.36 9.60 -11.52
CA MET A 46 -14.56 8.65 -10.75
C MET A 46 -14.50 9.06 -9.29
N PHE A 47 -14.45 8.07 -8.41
CA PHE A 47 -14.42 8.26 -6.97
C PHE A 47 -13.32 7.40 -6.34
N TYR A 48 -12.72 7.95 -5.28
CA TYR A 48 -11.95 7.18 -4.32
C TYR A 48 -12.79 7.00 -3.07
N THR A 49 -13.14 5.76 -2.75
CA THR A 49 -13.89 5.42 -1.56
C THR A 49 -12.92 5.26 -0.39
N MET A 50 -13.18 5.99 0.70
CA MET A 50 -12.51 5.80 1.98
C MET A 50 -13.35 4.86 2.83
N PHE A 51 -12.80 3.71 3.19
CA PHE A 51 -13.41 2.81 4.18
C PHE A 51 -13.06 3.25 5.59
N GLN A 52 -14.06 3.14 6.47
CA GLN A 52 -13.95 3.49 7.87
C GLN A 52 -14.44 2.36 8.78
N LYS A 53 -13.82 2.26 9.95
CA LYS A 53 -14.28 1.48 11.08
C LYS A 53 -14.32 2.37 12.32
N ASP A 54 -15.45 2.40 13.01
CA ASP A 54 -15.66 3.21 14.21
C ASP A 54 -15.27 4.70 14.01
N GLY A 55 -15.60 5.24 12.83
CA GLY A 55 -15.30 6.62 12.42
C GLY A 55 -13.85 6.88 12.02
N LYS A 56 -12.99 5.85 11.98
CA LYS A 56 -11.57 5.95 11.63
C LYS A 56 -11.30 5.32 10.27
N THR A 57 -10.54 6.02 9.43
CA THR A 57 -10.11 5.55 8.11
C THR A 57 -9.21 4.32 8.24
N VAL A 58 -9.52 3.25 7.49
CA VAL A 58 -8.83 1.95 7.55
C VAL A 58 -8.24 1.48 6.23
N ALA A 59 -8.88 1.79 5.10
CA ALA A 59 -8.45 1.37 3.76
C ALA A 59 -9.07 2.25 2.67
N GLY A 60 -8.45 2.22 1.49
CA GLY A 60 -8.96 2.88 0.30
C GLY A 60 -9.60 1.89 -0.66
N PHE A 61 -10.40 2.41 -1.59
CA PHE A 61 -11.05 1.59 -2.60
C PHE A 61 -11.40 2.42 -3.83
N SER A 62 -11.28 1.82 -5.00
CA SER A 62 -11.67 2.48 -6.26
C SER A 62 -12.16 1.47 -7.30
N GLN A 63 -12.94 1.99 -8.24
CA GLN A 63 -13.12 1.32 -9.52
C GLN A 63 -11.80 1.33 -10.28
N MET A 64 -11.35 0.15 -10.70
CA MET A 64 -10.15 0.00 -11.52
C MET A 64 -10.28 0.82 -12.81
N GLN A 65 -9.20 1.49 -13.21
CA GLN A 65 -9.20 2.27 -14.44
C GLN A 65 -9.54 1.40 -15.67
N PRO A 66 -10.35 1.90 -16.63
CA PRO A 66 -10.78 1.14 -17.81
C PRO A 66 -9.63 0.53 -18.61
N GLN A 67 -8.48 1.19 -18.68
CA GLN A 67 -7.30 0.72 -19.39
C GLN A 67 -6.74 -0.57 -18.77
N LEU A 68 -6.67 -0.65 -17.44
CA LEU A 68 -6.21 -1.85 -16.73
C LEU A 68 -7.23 -2.99 -16.85
N GLN A 69 -8.53 -2.67 -16.80
CA GLN A 69 -9.59 -3.66 -17.02
C GLN A 69 -9.53 -4.25 -18.44
N ALA A 70 -9.32 -3.40 -19.45
CA ALA A 70 -9.20 -3.83 -20.85
C ALA A 70 -7.97 -4.73 -21.08
N GLN A 71 -6.93 -4.59 -20.25
CA GLN A 71 -5.76 -5.48 -20.24
C GLN A 71 -6.01 -6.80 -19.50
N GLY A 72 -7.21 -7.01 -18.95
CA GLY A 72 -7.56 -8.21 -18.18
C GLY A 72 -6.94 -8.26 -16.79
N THR A 73 -6.56 -7.10 -16.23
CA THR A 73 -5.98 -7.04 -14.88
C THR A 73 -7.04 -7.48 -13.85
N PRO A 74 -6.78 -8.50 -13.01
CA PRO A 74 -7.72 -8.90 -11.96
C PRO A 74 -7.79 -7.85 -10.87
N SER A 75 -8.87 -7.83 -10.08
CA SER A 75 -8.95 -6.97 -8.87
C SER A 75 -7.78 -7.27 -7.93
N TYR A 76 -7.17 -6.24 -7.34
CA TYR A 76 -6.02 -6.40 -6.45
C TYR A 76 -6.01 -5.39 -5.30
N TRP A 77 -5.32 -5.76 -4.23
CA TRP A 77 -4.94 -4.86 -3.14
C TRP A 77 -3.51 -4.38 -3.36
N SER A 78 -3.30 -3.07 -3.19
CA SER A 78 -1.98 -2.44 -3.14
C SER A 78 -1.60 -2.15 -1.70
N ASN A 79 -0.30 -2.19 -1.41
CA ASN A 79 0.25 -1.83 -0.10
C ASN A 79 1.20 -0.65 -0.27
N TYR A 80 1.16 0.26 0.70
CA TYR A 80 1.95 1.49 0.68
C TYR A 80 2.85 1.54 1.91
N VAL A 81 4.12 1.86 1.69
CA VAL A 81 5.09 2.17 2.75
C VAL A 81 5.32 3.67 2.80
N ASN A 82 5.18 4.26 3.98
CA ASN A 82 5.46 5.67 4.19
C ASN A 82 6.96 5.94 4.06
N VAL A 83 7.33 6.99 3.32
CA VAL A 83 8.70 7.47 3.14
C VAL A 83 8.75 8.99 3.25
N GLU A 84 9.93 9.52 3.54
CA GLU A 84 10.12 10.96 3.72
C GLU A 84 10.17 11.71 2.39
N ASP A 85 10.77 11.10 1.36
CA ASP A 85 10.94 11.67 0.04
C ASP A 85 10.87 10.56 -1.03
N VAL A 86 9.78 10.55 -1.81
CA VAL A 86 9.62 9.56 -2.89
C VAL A 86 10.55 9.83 -4.07
N ASP A 87 10.82 11.10 -4.41
CA ASP A 87 11.63 11.47 -5.56
C ASP A 87 13.09 11.06 -5.34
N ALA A 88 13.61 11.24 -4.12
CA ALA A 88 14.95 10.81 -3.73
C ALA A 88 15.15 9.29 -3.84
N LEU A 89 14.08 8.49 -3.70
CA LEU A 89 14.17 7.03 -3.75
C LEU A 89 14.06 6.45 -5.17
N VAL A 90 13.57 7.20 -6.16
CA VAL A 90 13.41 6.69 -7.54
C VAL A 90 14.73 6.18 -8.13
N GLY A 91 15.80 6.97 -8.01
CA GLY A 91 17.12 6.59 -8.50
C GLY A 91 17.62 5.32 -7.82
N LYS A 92 17.44 5.24 -6.50
CA LYS A 92 17.85 4.11 -5.67
C LYS A 92 17.08 2.84 -6.00
N VAL A 93 15.78 2.92 -6.29
CA VAL A 93 14.98 1.78 -6.76
C VAL A 93 15.58 1.20 -8.04
N LYS A 94 15.91 2.05 -9.02
CA LYS A 94 16.51 1.62 -10.29
C LYS A 94 17.91 1.03 -10.09
N GLU A 95 18.74 1.65 -9.26
CA GLU A 95 20.09 1.16 -8.91
C GLU A 95 20.06 -0.23 -8.28
N LEU A 96 19.12 -0.48 -7.37
CA LEU A 96 18.94 -1.77 -6.70
C LEU A 96 18.24 -2.83 -7.57
N GLY A 97 18.02 -2.55 -8.86
CA GLY A 97 17.43 -3.48 -9.83
C GLY A 97 15.90 -3.56 -9.81
N GLY A 98 15.23 -2.63 -9.13
CA GLY A 98 13.78 -2.47 -9.19
C GLY A 98 13.33 -1.70 -10.43
N THR A 99 12.04 -1.77 -10.73
CA THR A 99 11.42 -1.07 -11.85
C THR A 99 10.40 -0.06 -11.33
N ILE A 100 10.39 1.15 -11.89
CA ILE A 100 9.32 2.13 -11.64
C ILE A 100 8.17 1.82 -12.59
N ILE A 101 7.02 1.50 -12.01
CA ILE A 101 5.79 1.15 -12.74
C ILE A 101 4.92 2.40 -12.92
N ALA A 102 4.86 3.26 -11.90
CA ALA A 102 4.29 4.59 -11.99
C ALA A 102 5.32 5.60 -11.48
N GLU A 103 5.68 6.55 -12.33
CA GLU A 103 6.59 7.65 -12.01
C GLU A 103 6.01 8.55 -10.90
N PRO A 104 6.85 9.29 -10.16
CA PRO A 104 6.42 10.15 -9.06
C PRO A 104 5.28 11.10 -9.45
N MET A 105 4.20 11.03 -8.70
CA MET A 105 3.03 11.89 -8.91
C MET A 105 2.43 12.36 -7.60
N ASP A 106 1.91 13.59 -7.60
CA ASP A 106 1.11 14.11 -6.51
C ASP A 106 -0.31 13.54 -6.60
N VAL A 107 -0.84 13.10 -5.46
CA VAL A 107 -2.25 12.72 -5.31
C VAL A 107 -2.94 13.91 -4.67
N PHE A 108 -3.31 14.89 -5.49
CA PHE A 108 -3.84 16.17 -5.05
C PHE A 108 -2.98 16.77 -3.92
N GLU A 109 -3.61 17.19 -2.82
CA GLU A 109 -2.94 17.66 -1.61
C GLU A 109 -2.73 16.55 -0.56
N GLU A 110 -3.10 15.30 -0.86
CA GLU A 110 -3.10 14.19 0.09
C GLU A 110 -1.70 13.62 0.32
N GLY A 111 -0.89 13.57 -0.73
CA GLY A 111 0.47 13.09 -0.66
C GLY A 111 1.12 12.98 -2.02
N ARG A 112 2.26 12.29 -2.05
CA ARG A 112 3.01 11.99 -3.27
C ARG A 112 3.38 10.51 -3.27
N MET A 113 3.38 9.87 -4.43
CA MET A 113 3.63 8.44 -4.51
C MET A 113 4.40 7.99 -5.73
N ILE A 114 4.96 6.79 -5.62
CA ILE A 114 5.40 5.96 -6.75
C ILE A 114 4.80 4.56 -6.61
N VAL A 115 4.72 3.85 -7.73
CA VAL A 115 4.53 2.39 -7.72
C VAL A 115 5.80 1.76 -8.29
N LEU A 116 6.37 0.80 -7.57
CA LEU A 116 7.55 0.06 -7.98
C LEU A 116 7.26 -1.44 -8.05
N GLN A 117 8.08 -2.12 -8.86
CA GLN A 117 8.24 -3.56 -8.82
C GLN A 117 9.64 -3.88 -8.31
N ASP A 118 9.75 -4.75 -7.32
CA ASP A 118 11.04 -5.19 -6.80
C ASP A 118 11.75 -6.17 -7.75
N PRO A 119 13.04 -6.48 -7.52
CA PRO A 119 13.82 -7.35 -8.40
C PRO A 119 13.36 -8.82 -8.45
N THR A 120 12.35 -9.20 -7.67
CA THR A 120 11.73 -10.53 -7.60
C THR A 120 10.34 -10.57 -8.24
N GLY A 121 9.79 -9.40 -8.58
CA GLY A 121 8.52 -9.20 -9.30
C GLY A 121 7.38 -8.69 -8.43
N ALA A 122 7.59 -8.45 -7.13
CA ALA A 122 6.52 -7.99 -6.25
C ALA A 122 6.27 -6.49 -6.41
N MET A 123 4.99 -6.11 -6.38
CA MET A 123 4.54 -4.72 -6.50
C MET A 123 4.45 -4.06 -5.12
N LEU A 124 4.95 -2.85 -4.98
CA LEU A 124 4.83 -2.04 -3.77
C LEU A 124 4.68 -0.57 -4.14
N SER A 125 3.91 0.18 -3.34
CA SER A 125 3.84 1.63 -3.46
C SER A 125 4.64 2.30 -2.35
N LEU A 126 5.31 3.41 -2.67
CA LEU A 126 5.87 4.30 -1.64
C LEU A 126 4.99 5.54 -1.55
N TRP A 127 4.74 5.99 -0.33
CA TRP A 127 3.85 7.11 -0.01
C TRP A 127 4.60 8.15 0.81
N GLN A 128 4.60 9.39 0.35
CA GLN A 128 5.04 10.54 1.12
C GLN A 128 3.81 11.32 1.56
N ALA A 129 3.48 11.19 2.85
CA ALA A 129 2.28 11.78 3.42
C ALA A 129 2.29 13.32 3.37
N LYS A 130 1.15 13.90 2.98
CA LYS A 130 0.80 15.31 3.22
C LYS A 130 -0.46 15.34 4.10
N ASN A 131 -1.64 15.61 3.54
CA ASN A 131 -2.89 15.61 4.28
C ASN A 131 -3.40 14.20 4.63
N HIS A 132 -3.03 13.18 3.85
CA HIS A 132 -3.36 11.79 4.12
C HIS A 132 -2.16 11.02 4.65
N ILE A 133 -2.21 10.65 5.92
CA ILE A 133 -1.17 9.84 6.56
C ILE A 133 -1.27 8.33 6.25
N GLY A 134 -2.38 7.87 5.66
CA GLY A 134 -2.74 6.45 5.61
C GLY A 134 -3.82 6.07 6.63
N SER A 135 -3.78 4.83 7.11
CA SER A 135 -4.78 4.26 8.03
C SER A 135 -4.67 4.92 9.40
N SER A 136 -5.79 5.38 9.94
CA SER A 136 -5.85 5.95 11.29
C SER A 136 -6.18 4.91 12.37
N LEU A 137 -6.53 3.68 11.95
CA LEU A 137 -6.79 2.53 12.80
C LEU A 137 -6.12 1.28 12.20
N VAL A 138 -5.31 0.60 13.01
CA VAL A 138 -4.58 -0.65 12.67
C VAL A 138 -4.57 -1.58 13.89
N ASN A 139 -4.18 -2.84 13.70
CA ASN A 139 -3.98 -3.82 14.78
C ASN A 139 -5.24 -4.09 15.63
N THR A 140 -6.41 -3.93 15.04
CA THR A 140 -7.72 -4.30 15.63
C THR A 140 -8.56 -5.09 14.61
N PRO A 141 -9.52 -5.92 15.04
CA PRO A 141 -10.39 -6.64 14.12
C PRO A 141 -11.03 -5.70 13.09
N GLY A 142 -10.95 -6.05 11.81
CA GLY A 142 -11.45 -5.19 10.72
C GLY A 142 -10.51 -4.04 10.35
N SER A 143 -9.22 -4.13 10.66
CA SER A 143 -8.19 -3.18 10.19
C SER A 143 -6.92 -3.94 9.77
N ILE A 144 -5.98 -3.26 9.11
CA ILE A 144 -4.70 -3.85 8.71
C ILE A 144 -3.93 -4.29 9.97
N THR A 145 -3.44 -5.53 9.96
CA THR A 145 -2.64 -6.10 11.07
C THR A 145 -1.31 -6.70 10.62
N TRP A 146 -1.20 -7.07 9.34
CA TRP A 146 -0.03 -7.74 8.80
C TRP A 146 0.08 -7.45 7.30
N ASN A 147 1.31 -7.25 6.83
CA ASN A 147 1.65 -7.14 5.42
C ASN A 147 2.72 -8.21 5.15
N GLU A 148 2.50 -9.04 4.14
CA GLU A 148 3.35 -10.19 3.87
C GLU A 148 3.84 -10.18 2.43
N LEU A 149 5.14 -10.42 2.26
CA LEU A 149 5.75 -10.64 0.96
C LEU A 149 6.01 -12.14 0.77
N SER A 150 5.27 -12.74 -0.17
CA SER A 150 5.61 -14.05 -0.72
C SER A 150 6.48 -13.87 -1.95
N THR A 151 7.74 -14.31 -1.87
CA THR A 151 8.72 -14.18 -2.97
C THR A 151 9.48 -15.47 -3.22
N ARG A 152 9.96 -15.64 -4.46
CA ARG A 152 10.78 -16.77 -4.88
C ARG A 152 12.26 -16.61 -4.51
N ASP A 153 12.68 -15.39 -4.14
CA ASP A 153 14.07 -15.07 -3.79
C ASP A 153 14.10 -14.09 -2.61
N ALA A 154 13.97 -14.66 -1.40
CA ALA A 154 13.97 -13.87 -0.17
C ALA A 154 15.31 -13.16 0.06
N ALA A 155 16.44 -13.73 -0.38
CA ALA A 155 17.75 -13.09 -0.21
C ALA A 155 17.82 -11.77 -0.98
N LYS A 156 17.41 -11.80 -2.26
CA LYS A 156 17.39 -10.61 -3.13
C LYS A 156 16.38 -9.56 -2.66
N ALA A 157 15.20 -10.00 -2.21
CA ALA A 157 14.21 -9.09 -1.63
C ALA A 157 14.75 -8.39 -0.36
N LYS A 158 15.43 -9.13 0.54
CA LYS A 158 16.04 -8.55 1.74
C LYS A 158 17.11 -7.51 1.41
N GLU A 159 17.99 -7.81 0.46
CA GLU A 159 19.00 -6.84 0.00
C GLU A 159 18.36 -5.57 -0.55
N PHE A 160 17.34 -5.71 -1.41
CA PHE A 160 16.61 -4.60 -2.01
C PHE A 160 15.93 -3.72 -0.95
N TYR A 161 15.03 -4.28 -0.12
CA TYR A 161 14.26 -3.50 0.84
C TYR A 161 15.09 -3.03 2.03
N GLY A 162 16.08 -3.82 2.48
CA GLY A 162 17.02 -3.39 3.51
C GLY A 162 17.84 -2.19 3.05
N SER A 163 18.32 -2.21 1.82
CA SER A 163 19.04 -1.07 1.24
C SER A 163 18.10 0.12 1.01
N LEU A 164 16.90 -0.10 0.46
CA LEU A 164 15.97 0.96 0.09
C LEU A 164 15.38 1.69 1.31
N LEU A 165 14.86 0.93 2.28
CA LEU A 165 14.02 1.42 3.39
C LEU A 165 14.70 1.30 4.77
N GLY A 166 15.89 0.70 4.85
CA GLY A 166 16.59 0.47 6.12
C GLY A 166 16.05 -0.73 6.93
N TRP A 167 15.14 -1.52 6.35
CA TRP A 167 14.54 -2.68 7.01
C TRP A 167 15.58 -3.71 7.47
N GLN A 168 15.32 -4.28 8.64
CA GLN A 168 16.10 -5.36 9.22
C GLN A 168 15.28 -6.65 9.20
N PHE A 169 15.97 -7.79 9.13
CA PHE A 169 15.35 -9.09 8.88
C PHE A 169 15.80 -10.12 9.90
N ASN A 170 14.84 -10.72 10.59
CA ASN A 170 15.07 -11.83 11.51
C ASN A 170 14.51 -13.10 10.88
N VAL A 171 15.37 -14.08 10.62
CA VAL A 171 14.96 -15.34 10.00
C VAL A 171 14.74 -16.38 11.09
N ASP A 172 13.59 -17.03 11.07
CA ASP A 172 13.37 -18.26 11.83
C ASP A 172 14.04 -19.43 11.11
N ASP A 173 15.11 -19.96 11.70
CA ASP A 173 15.90 -21.05 11.12
C ASP A 173 15.11 -22.34 10.89
N ALA A 174 14.01 -22.56 11.64
CA ALA A 174 13.20 -23.78 11.51
C ALA A 174 12.22 -23.71 10.34
N SER A 175 11.59 -22.56 10.12
CA SER A 175 10.55 -22.38 9.09
C SER A 175 11.06 -21.67 7.84
N GLY A 176 12.17 -20.96 7.93
CA GLY A 176 12.64 -20.02 6.90
C GLY A 176 11.81 -18.74 6.83
N TYR A 177 10.80 -18.57 7.69
CA TYR A 177 9.99 -17.36 7.76
C TYR A 177 10.86 -16.17 8.20
N THR A 178 10.62 -15.00 7.62
CA THR A 178 11.41 -13.81 7.90
C THR A 178 10.52 -12.71 8.43
N ASP A 179 10.76 -12.29 9.67
CA ASP A 179 10.16 -11.11 10.25
C ASP A 179 10.93 -9.86 9.82
N ILE A 180 10.19 -8.81 9.45
CA ILE A 180 10.73 -7.51 9.07
C ILE A 180 10.58 -6.55 10.23
N THR A 181 11.63 -5.83 10.57
CA THR A 181 11.61 -4.76 11.59
C THR A 181 12.04 -3.44 10.97
N ASN A 182 11.31 -2.38 11.35
CA ASN A 182 11.57 -1.00 10.97
C ASN A 182 12.13 -0.25 12.18
N GLN A 183 13.22 0.52 12.01
CA GLN A 183 13.81 1.31 13.09
C GLN A 183 13.21 2.71 13.19
#